data_AF-A0A9D4P617-F1
#
_entry.id   AF-A0A9D4P617-F1
#
_cell.length_a   1.000
_cell.length_b   1.000
_cell.length_c   1.000
_cell.angle_alpha   90.00
_cell.angle_beta   90.00
_cell.angle_gamma   90.00
#
_symmetry.space_group_name_H-M   'P 1'
#
loop_
_entity.id
_entity.type
_entity.pdbx_description
1 polymer ?
#
loop_
_entity_poly.entity_id
_entity_poly.type
_entity_poly.pdbx_seq_one_letter_code
_entity_poly.pdbx_strand_id
1 'polypeptide(L)'
;MNFFIFIALIIFYLLTIYPVLLFYRNDELSLLVLIIFILIITNSLYRIEYMVGQLFVAMKYLLFIIEFFKLQLKRMVTNLQLTIKFGKFSQSHINMRMFWTRFLKEYVQLYYEMAILNQTISGIYFDIEAISKSAIICGSLFYSKQIQMNVYNTIIVIFFLSPFIYANGLYTRVAQFPLFNQIASRLTIQWLARLQYQKFYKHSIYRSRSLIHDAIKLNLFTQTMSDNRFGISCGQVFFITKFKFVELFLMNFVLILMFYKKFCLL
;
A
#
# COMPACT_ATOMS: atom_id res chain seq x y z
N MET A 1 -17.63 3.24 7.31
CA MET A 1 -16.72 4.42 7.33
C MET A 1 -17.42 5.68 6.82
N ASN A 2 -18.12 5.68 5.66
CA ASN A 2 -18.89 6.84 5.18
C ASN A 2 -19.89 7.39 6.23
N PHE A 3 -20.60 6.52 6.94
CA PHE A 3 -21.56 6.93 7.97
C PHE A 3 -20.94 7.70 9.14
N PHE A 4 -19.74 7.34 9.59
CA PHE A 4 -19.05 8.04 10.69
C PHE A 4 -18.59 9.44 10.29
N ILE A 5 -18.20 9.60 9.03
CA ILE A 5 -17.72 10.88 8.49
C ILE A 5 -18.89 11.82 8.27
N PHE A 6 -20.01 11.27 7.78
CA PHE A 6 -21.26 11.98 7.68
C PHE A 6 -21.73 12.49 9.06
N ILE A 7 -21.70 11.64 10.09
CA ILE A 7 -22.01 12.05 11.48
C ILE A 7 -21.04 13.13 11.96
N ALA A 8 -19.74 12.98 11.73
CA ALA A 8 -18.74 13.96 12.15
C ALA A 8 -18.96 15.33 11.47
N LEU A 9 -19.34 15.35 10.18
CA LEU A 9 -19.66 16.57 9.44
C LEU A 9 -20.94 17.23 9.94
N ILE A 10 -21.97 16.45 10.31
CA ILE A 10 -23.19 16.97 10.94
C ILE A 10 -22.87 17.62 12.29
N ILE A 11 -22.07 16.95 13.12
CA ILE A 11 -21.66 17.49 14.42
C ILE A 11 -20.86 18.78 14.23
N PHE A 12 -19.93 18.80 13.27
CA PHE A 12 -19.16 20.00 12.93
C PHE A 12 -20.06 21.14 12.45
N TYR A 13 -21.05 20.85 11.58
CA TYR A 13 -22.02 21.83 11.11
C TYR A 13 -22.79 22.48 12.27
N LEU A 14 -23.36 21.66 13.16
CA LEU A 14 -24.08 22.13 14.34
C LEU A 14 -23.20 22.99 15.25
N LEU A 15 -21.94 22.58 15.44
CA LEU A 15 -20.96 23.33 16.23
C LEU A 15 -20.56 24.66 15.58
N THR A 16 -20.51 24.74 14.26
CA THR A 16 -20.18 26.00 13.56
C THR A 16 -21.34 26.98 13.52
N ILE A 17 -22.59 26.50 13.43
CA ILE A 17 -23.77 27.35 13.39
C ILE A 17 -24.10 27.93 14.77
N TYR A 18 -23.93 27.15 15.84
CA TYR A 18 -24.25 27.57 17.19
C TYR A 18 -23.63 28.93 17.62
N PRO A 19 -22.31 29.16 17.50
CA PRO A 19 -21.71 30.44 17.88
C PRO A 19 -22.18 31.60 16.99
N VAL A 20 -22.48 31.35 15.72
CA VAL A 20 -22.98 32.38 14.79
C VAL A 20 -24.38 32.83 15.19
N LEU A 21 -25.23 31.88 15.60
CA LEU A 21 -26.54 32.20 16.16
C LEU A 21 -26.45 32.97 17.48
N LEU A 22 -25.44 32.69 18.31
CA LEU A 22 -25.17 33.48 19.52
C LEU A 22 -24.75 34.91 19.18
N PHE A 23 -23.87 35.12 18.20
CA PHE A 23 -23.48 36.46 17.74
C PHE A 23 -24.65 37.26 17.16
N TYR A 24 -25.55 36.59 16.44
CA TYR A 24 -26.79 37.22 15.98
C TYR A 24 -27.71 37.61 17.14
N ARG A 25 -27.84 36.75 18.16
CA ARG A 25 -28.65 37.05 19.36
C ARG A 25 -28.11 38.24 20.16
N ASN A 26 -26.81 38.49 20.10
CA ASN A 26 -26.17 39.62 20.77
C ASN A 26 -26.20 40.92 19.95
N ASP A 27 -26.96 40.97 18.84
CA ASP A 27 -27.06 42.10 17.90
C ASP A 27 -25.73 42.52 17.24
N GLU A 28 -24.70 41.68 17.30
CA GLU A 28 -23.40 41.95 16.67
C GLU A 28 -23.40 41.65 15.16
N LEU A 29 -24.39 40.91 14.66
CA LEU A 29 -24.53 40.53 13.26
C LEU A 29 -25.91 40.90 12.71
N SER A 30 -25.94 41.49 11.51
CA SER A 30 -27.19 41.71 10.78
C SER A 30 -27.76 40.40 10.21
N LEU A 31 -29.08 40.33 10.08
CA LEU A 31 -29.79 39.17 9.53
C LEU A 31 -29.32 38.80 8.11
N LEU A 32 -28.99 39.79 7.28
CA LEU A 32 -28.49 39.56 5.92
C LEU A 32 -27.11 38.88 5.94
N VAL A 33 -26.21 39.31 6.84
CA VAL A 33 -24.89 38.67 7.01
C VAL A 33 -25.03 37.25 7.54
N LEU A 34 -25.96 37.01 8.48
CA LEU A 34 -26.26 35.66 8.98
C LEU A 34 -26.69 34.70 7.86
N ILE A 35 -27.62 35.13 6.99
CA ILE A 35 -28.10 34.31 5.87
C ILE A 35 -26.96 33.99 4.89
N ILE A 36 -26.16 34.99 4.52
CA ILE A 36 -25.01 34.79 3.64
C ILE A 36 -24.00 33.82 4.27
N PHE A 37 -23.74 33.94 5.57
CA PHE A 37 -22.80 33.08 6.28
C PHE A 37 -23.26 31.62 6.32
N ILE A 38 -24.54 31.37 6.61
CA ILE A 38 -25.13 30.02 6.59
C ILE A 38 -25.03 29.42 5.18
N LEU A 39 -25.31 30.21 4.13
CA LEU A 39 -25.18 29.75 2.74
C LEU A 39 -23.73 29.40 2.38
N ILE A 40 -22.75 30.19 2.83
CA ILE A 40 -21.33 29.91 2.61
C ILE A 40 -20.90 28.64 3.34
N ILE A 41 -21.27 28.49 4.62
CA ILE A 41 -20.93 27.29 5.41
C ILE A 41 -21.54 26.04 4.78
N THR A 42 -22.84 26.06 4.48
CA THR A 42 -23.52 24.90 3.88
C THR A 42 -22.87 24.49 2.56
N ASN A 43 -22.61 25.44 1.66
CA ASN A 43 -21.91 25.16 0.39
C ASN A 43 -20.49 24.61 0.61
N SER A 44 -19.75 25.18 1.57
CA SER A 44 -18.41 24.68 1.90
C SER A 44 -18.44 23.24 2.43
N LEU A 45 -19.43 22.89 3.24
CA LEU A 45 -19.58 21.54 3.79
C LEU A 45 -19.98 20.53 2.72
N TYR A 46 -20.91 20.87 1.82
CA TYR A 46 -21.24 20.01 0.69
C TYR A 46 -20.01 19.74 -0.19
N ARG A 47 -19.16 20.75 -0.42
CA ARG A 47 -17.90 20.57 -1.16
C ARG A 47 -16.91 19.69 -0.40
N ILE A 48 -16.75 19.89 0.91
CA ILE A 48 -15.87 19.04 1.74
C ILE A 48 -16.37 17.60 1.73
N GLU A 49 -17.67 17.37 1.94
CA GLU A 49 -18.27 16.04 1.92
C GLU A 49 -18.03 15.34 0.57
N TYR A 50 -18.26 16.06 -0.53
CA TYR A 50 -18.01 15.56 -1.87
C TYR A 50 -16.54 15.16 -2.09
N MET A 51 -15.60 16.05 -1.75
CA MET A 51 -14.17 15.80 -1.91
C MET A 51 -13.69 14.64 -1.04
N VAL A 52 -14.16 14.57 0.22
CA VAL A 52 -13.88 13.46 1.12
C VAL A 52 -14.45 12.15 0.56
N GLY A 53 -15.67 12.18 0.02
CA GLY A 53 -16.29 11.05 -0.66
C GLY A 53 -15.47 10.55 -1.85
N GLN A 54 -14.99 11.44 -2.70
CA GLN A 54 -14.11 11.11 -3.83
C GLN A 54 -12.80 10.46 -3.36
N LEU A 55 -12.17 11.02 -2.32
CA LEU A 55 -10.97 10.44 -1.72
C LEU A 55 -11.22 9.00 -1.24
N PHE A 56 -12.36 8.71 -0.60
CA PHE A 56 -12.69 7.34 -0.20
C PHE A 56 -12.86 6.39 -1.38
N VAL A 57 -13.49 6.84 -2.46
CA VAL A 57 -13.65 6.02 -3.67
C VAL A 57 -12.27 5.72 -4.27
N ALA A 58 -11.41 6.74 -4.41
CA ALA A 58 -10.06 6.58 -4.91
C ALA A 58 -9.22 5.62 -4.04
N MET A 59 -9.30 5.76 -2.71
CA MET A 59 -8.60 4.90 -1.76
C MET A 59 -9.07 3.45 -1.81
N LYS A 60 -10.37 3.21 -1.96
CA LYS A 60 -10.92 1.85 -2.15
C LYS A 60 -10.44 1.25 -3.45
N TYR A 61 -10.43 2.03 -4.53
CA TYR A 61 -9.96 1.60 -5.83
C TYR A 61 -8.47 1.23 -5.82
N LEU A 62 -7.63 2.04 -5.18
CA LEU A 62 -6.22 1.76 -4.98
C LEU A 62 -6.00 0.45 -4.20
N LEU A 63 -6.73 0.24 -3.11
CA LEU A 63 -6.66 -1.00 -2.34
C LEU A 63 -7.10 -2.22 -3.17
N PHE A 64 -8.15 -2.07 -3.97
CA PHE A 64 -8.62 -3.11 -4.88
C PHE A 64 -7.55 -3.50 -5.90
N ILE A 65 -6.90 -2.52 -6.55
CA ILE A 65 -5.82 -2.79 -7.51
C ILE A 65 -4.66 -3.54 -6.84
N ILE A 66 -4.23 -3.10 -5.66
CA ILE A 66 -3.14 -3.75 -4.91
C ILE A 66 -3.49 -5.21 -4.60
N GLU A 67 -4.69 -5.47 -4.10
CA GLU A 67 -5.12 -6.84 -3.82
C GLU A 67 -5.29 -7.67 -5.09
N PHE A 68 -5.74 -7.08 -6.18
CA PHE A 68 -5.83 -7.75 -7.47
C PHE A 68 -4.46 -8.25 -7.95
N PHE A 69 -3.44 -7.38 -8.00
CA PHE A 69 -2.08 -7.77 -8.37
C PHE A 69 -1.50 -8.80 -7.39
N LYS A 70 -1.79 -8.65 -6.10
CA LYS A 70 -1.34 -9.59 -5.08
C LYS A 70 -1.91 -10.99 -5.31
N LEU A 71 -3.20 -11.08 -5.64
CA LEU A 71 -3.85 -12.35 -5.95
C LEU A 71 -3.28 -12.98 -7.22
N GLN A 72 -3.01 -12.19 -8.26
CA GLN A 72 -2.36 -12.68 -9.47
C GLN A 72 -0.98 -13.27 -9.19
N LEU A 73 -0.14 -12.56 -8.42
CA LEU A 73 1.18 -13.05 -8.03
C LEU A 73 1.09 -14.30 -7.17
N LYS A 74 0.20 -14.29 -6.16
CA LYS A 74 -0.02 -15.46 -5.31
C LYS A 74 -0.45 -16.68 -6.12
N ARG A 75 -1.36 -16.50 -7.09
CA ARG A 75 -1.79 -17.58 -8.01
C ARG A 75 -0.63 -18.13 -8.81
N MET A 76 0.18 -17.26 -9.41
CA MET A 76 1.35 -17.64 -10.18
C MET A 76 2.37 -18.41 -9.33
N VAL A 77 2.70 -17.92 -8.13
CA VAL A 77 3.61 -18.60 -7.19
C VAL A 77 3.05 -19.96 -6.75
N THR A 78 1.75 -20.02 -6.46
CA THR A 78 1.10 -21.27 -6.03
C THR A 78 1.12 -22.31 -7.15
N ASN A 79 0.82 -21.90 -8.39
CA ASN A 79 0.92 -22.78 -9.56
C ASN A 79 2.34 -23.32 -9.73
N LEU A 80 3.36 -22.45 -9.58
CA LEU A 80 4.76 -22.85 -9.65
C LEU A 80 5.13 -23.83 -8.53
N GLN A 81 4.68 -23.60 -7.30
CA GLN A 81 4.88 -24.52 -6.17
C GLN A 81 4.25 -25.89 -6.42
N LEU A 82 3.00 -25.95 -6.87
CA LEU A 82 2.29 -27.19 -7.16
C LEU A 82 3.01 -27.97 -8.28
N THR A 83 3.39 -27.28 -9.36
CA THR A 83 4.15 -27.86 -10.47
C THR A 83 5.47 -28.49 -10.00
N ILE A 84 6.22 -27.80 -9.14
CA ILE A 84 7.50 -28.31 -8.62
C ILE A 84 7.29 -29.47 -7.64
N LYS A 85 6.30 -29.39 -6.75
CA LYS A 85 6.02 -30.41 -5.72
C LYS A 85 5.52 -31.72 -6.32
N PHE A 86 4.57 -31.66 -7.25
CA PHE A 86 3.94 -32.87 -7.75
C PHE A 86 4.82 -33.68 -8.70
N GLY A 87 6.00 -33.20 -9.10
CA GLY A 87 6.96 -33.97 -9.90
C GLY A 87 6.39 -34.49 -11.24
N LYS A 88 5.17 -34.06 -11.63
CA LYS A 88 4.37 -34.61 -12.74
C LYS A 88 5.01 -34.42 -14.12
N PHE A 89 6.20 -33.84 -14.19
CA PHE A 89 6.97 -33.63 -15.40
C PHE A 89 7.97 -34.74 -15.70
N SER A 90 7.86 -35.90 -15.05
CA SER A 90 8.66 -37.08 -15.38
C SER A 90 8.37 -37.67 -16.77
N GLN A 91 7.29 -37.29 -17.47
CA GLN A 91 6.89 -37.98 -18.71
C GLN A 91 7.18 -37.22 -20.03
N SER A 92 7.31 -35.89 -20.09
CA SER A 92 7.68 -35.23 -21.36
C SER A 92 8.38 -33.86 -21.23
N HIS A 93 9.50 -33.70 -21.93
CA HIS A 93 10.23 -32.43 -22.07
C HIS A 93 9.36 -31.30 -22.67
N ILE A 94 8.41 -31.65 -23.54
CA ILE A 94 7.54 -30.71 -24.26
C ILE A 94 6.59 -30.00 -23.28
N ASN A 95 5.94 -30.74 -22.38
CA ASN A 95 5.04 -30.15 -21.39
C ASN A 95 5.81 -29.19 -20.47
N MET A 96 7.04 -29.53 -20.11
CA MET A 96 7.89 -28.71 -19.25
C MET A 96 8.25 -27.40 -19.93
N ARG A 97 8.64 -27.45 -21.21
CA ARG A 97 8.94 -26.25 -22.01
C ARG A 97 7.73 -25.34 -22.15
N MET A 98 6.54 -25.90 -22.38
CA MET A 98 5.29 -25.14 -22.45
C MET A 98 4.97 -24.45 -21.12
N PHE A 99 5.11 -25.15 -19.99
CA PHE A 99 4.89 -24.58 -18.67
C PHE A 99 5.82 -23.39 -18.40
N TRP A 100 7.13 -23.56 -18.64
CA TRP A 100 8.10 -22.48 -18.43
C TRP A 100 7.89 -21.30 -19.35
N THR A 101 7.56 -21.54 -20.62
CA THR A 101 7.27 -20.46 -21.56
C THR A 101 6.06 -19.64 -21.10
N ARG A 102 5.02 -20.33 -20.62
CA ARG A 102 3.83 -19.69 -20.05
C ARG A 102 4.16 -18.91 -18.78
N PHE A 103 4.87 -19.51 -17.83
CA PHE A 103 5.27 -18.85 -16.58
C PHE A 103 6.13 -17.60 -16.85
N LEU A 104 7.12 -17.71 -17.74
CA LEU A 104 7.97 -16.59 -18.15
C LEU A 104 7.14 -15.45 -18.73
N LYS A 105 6.21 -15.77 -19.64
CA LYS A 105 5.34 -14.77 -20.28
C LYS A 105 4.43 -14.09 -19.25
N GLU A 106 3.75 -14.86 -18.40
CA GLU A 106 2.87 -14.35 -17.35
C GLU A 106 3.65 -13.47 -16.36
N TYR A 107 4.84 -13.91 -15.94
CA TYR A 107 5.68 -13.14 -15.02
C TYR A 107 6.15 -11.81 -15.62
N VAL A 108 6.68 -11.83 -16.85
CA VAL A 108 7.18 -10.61 -17.52
C VAL A 108 6.04 -9.62 -17.74
N GLN A 109 4.85 -10.10 -18.12
CA GLN A 109 3.67 -9.26 -18.24
C GLN A 109 3.29 -8.63 -16.90
N LEU A 110 3.19 -9.43 -15.83
CA LEU A 110 2.89 -8.92 -14.49
C LEU A 110 3.94 -7.92 -13.99
N TYR A 111 5.22 -8.16 -14.26
CA TYR A 111 6.30 -7.24 -13.92
C TYR A 111 6.16 -5.90 -14.65
N TYR A 112 5.84 -5.94 -15.94
CA TYR A 112 5.62 -4.74 -16.74
C TYR A 112 4.41 -3.94 -16.25
N GLU A 113 3.28 -4.60 -16.03
CA GLU A 113 2.07 -3.96 -15.48
C GLU A 113 2.33 -3.37 -14.07
N MET A 114 3.08 -4.09 -13.24
CA MET A 114 3.48 -3.62 -11.91
C MET A 114 4.43 -2.42 -11.98
N ALA A 115 5.31 -2.35 -12.97
CA ALA A 115 6.22 -1.22 -13.15
C ALA A 115 5.47 0.06 -13.54
N ILE A 116 4.48 -0.06 -14.45
CA ILE A 116 3.58 1.06 -14.80
C ILE A 116 2.77 1.50 -13.57
N LEU A 117 2.23 0.54 -12.82
CA LEU A 117 1.52 0.82 -11.58
C LEU A 117 2.42 1.55 -10.57
N ASN A 118 3.67 1.11 -10.44
CA ASN A 118 4.61 1.76 -9.54
C ASN A 118 4.89 3.21 -9.96
N GLN A 119 5.10 3.47 -11.25
CA GLN A 119 5.33 4.82 -11.74
C GLN A 119 4.17 5.77 -11.43
N THR A 120 2.93 5.29 -11.50
CA THR A 120 1.73 6.09 -11.21
C THR A 120 1.45 6.23 -9.72
N ILE A 121 1.56 5.16 -8.95
CA ILE A 121 1.15 5.13 -7.53
C ILE A 121 2.29 5.55 -6.59
N SER A 122 3.55 5.55 -7.03
CA SER A 122 4.68 5.92 -6.16
C SER A 122 4.55 7.33 -5.58
N GLY A 123 4.12 8.31 -6.39
CA GLY A 123 3.83 9.67 -5.90
C GLY A 123 2.70 9.68 -4.87
N ILE A 124 1.62 8.94 -5.14
CA ILE A 124 0.49 8.80 -4.21
C ILE A 124 0.94 8.23 -2.86
N TYR A 125 1.84 7.24 -2.85
CA TYR A 125 2.40 6.70 -1.60
C TYR A 125 3.19 7.74 -0.82
N PHE A 126 3.93 8.59 -1.52
CA PHE A 126 4.67 9.68 -0.90
C PHE A 126 3.71 10.70 -0.26
N ASP A 127 2.63 11.06 -0.95
CA ASP A 127 1.61 11.96 -0.42
C ASP A 127 0.90 11.36 0.80
N ILE A 128 0.54 10.07 0.74
CA ILE A 128 -0.05 9.35 1.89
C ILE A 128 0.91 9.34 3.08
N GLU A 129 2.21 9.13 2.85
CA GLU A 129 3.21 9.18 3.91
C GLU A 129 3.25 10.59 4.53
N ALA A 130 3.37 11.64 3.72
CA ALA A 130 3.41 13.02 4.19
C ALA A 130 2.16 13.41 4.99
N ILE A 131 0.97 13.03 4.50
CA ILE A 131 -0.31 13.24 5.20
C ILE A 131 -0.31 12.48 6.54
N SER A 132 0.16 11.24 6.56
CA SER A 132 0.18 10.45 7.80
C SER A 132 1.09 11.06 8.87
N LYS A 133 2.28 11.56 8.48
CA LYS A 133 3.24 12.17 9.42
C LYS A 133 2.74 13.51 9.93
N SER A 134 2.23 14.35 9.04
CA SER A 134 1.65 15.64 9.42
C SER A 134 0.45 15.45 10.36
N ALA A 135 -0.42 14.47 10.10
CA ALA A 135 -1.53 14.14 10.98
C ALA A 135 -1.09 13.71 12.38
N ILE A 136 -0.05 12.88 12.50
CA ILE A 136 0.53 12.49 13.81
C ILE A 136 1.09 13.70 14.55
N ILE A 137 1.86 14.56 13.86
CA ILE A 137 2.44 15.76 14.46
C ILE A 137 1.33 16.67 14.98
N CYS A 138 0.34 17.01 14.14
CA CYS A 138 -0.81 17.82 14.53
C CYS A 138 -1.61 17.18 15.67
N GLY A 139 -1.86 15.87 15.61
CA GLY A 139 -2.56 15.13 16.66
C GLY A 139 -1.81 15.17 18.00
N SER A 140 -0.48 15.02 17.98
CA SER A 140 0.34 15.10 19.19
C SER A 140 0.38 16.51 19.79
N LEU A 141 0.48 17.55 18.96
CA LEU A 141 0.43 18.95 19.38
C LEU A 141 -0.94 19.35 19.93
N PHE A 142 -2.02 18.83 19.32
CA PHE A 142 -3.36 19.03 19.82
C PHE A 142 -3.51 18.38 21.19
N TYR A 143 -3.10 17.11 21.32
CA TYR A 143 -3.17 16.36 22.57
C TYR A 143 -2.38 17.03 23.71
N SER A 144 -1.18 17.54 23.44
CA SER A 144 -0.32 18.13 24.47
C SER A 144 -0.89 19.42 25.07
N LYS A 145 -1.70 20.18 24.32
CA LYS A 145 -2.30 21.43 24.79
C LYS A 145 -3.61 21.23 25.58
N GLN A 146 -4.16 20.02 25.63
CA GLN A 146 -5.41 19.76 26.33
C GLN A 146 -5.17 19.52 27.82
N ILE A 147 -5.82 20.32 28.67
CA ILE A 147 -5.79 20.16 30.14
C ILE A 147 -6.75 19.05 30.59
N GLN A 148 -7.89 18.89 29.89
CA GLN A 148 -8.88 17.84 30.16
C GLN A 148 -9.32 17.14 28.88
N MET A 149 -9.48 15.81 28.97
CA MET A 149 -9.90 14.96 27.84
C MET A 149 -11.41 14.78 27.82
N ASN A 150 -12.10 15.66 27.10
CA ASN A 150 -13.51 15.51 26.80
C ASN A 150 -13.73 14.54 25.62
N VAL A 151 -14.93 13.98 25.50
CA VAL A 151 -15.32 13.09 24.38
C VAL A 151 -15.08 13.75 23.01
N TYR A 152 -15.21 15.06 22.91
CA TYR A 152 -14.90 15.81 21.71
C TYR A 152 -13.41 15.75 21.34
N ASN A 153 -12.53 15.98 22.33
CA ASN A 153 -11.08 15.94 22.15
C ASN A 153 -10.61 14.55 21.75
N THR A 154 -11.23 13.50 22.32
CA THR A 154 -10.89 12.11 21.95
C THR A 154 -11.29 11.79 20.51
N ILE A 155 -12.45 12.27 20.04
CA ILE A 155 -12.88 12.10 18.64
C ILE A 155 -11.88 12.78 17.67
N ILE A 156 -11.41 13.98 17.99
CA ILE A 156 -10.40 14.68 17.18
C ILE A 156 -9.08 13.91 17.12
N VAL A 157 -8.62 13.38 18.26
CA VAL A 157 -7.39 12.59 18.31
C VAL A 157 -7.52 11.31 17.47
N ILE A 158 -8.67 10.62 17.56
CA ILE A 158 -8.96 9.44 16.73
C ILE A 158 -8.97 9.81 15.24
N PHE A 159 -9.53 10.97 14.89
CA PHE A 159 -9.52 11.48 13.52
C PHE A 159 -8.08 11.67 13.01
N PHE A 160 -7.19 12.31 13.78
CA PHE A 160 -5.77 12.47 13.41
C PHE A 160 -4.99 11.15 13.36
N LEU A 161 -5.40 10.14 14.13
CA LEU A 161 -4.75 8.84 14.14
C LEU A 161 -5.19 7.95 12.95
N SER A 162 -6.35 8.26 12.35
CA SER A 162 -6.92 7.47 11.24
C SER A 162 -6.07 7.40 9.96
N PRO A 163 -5.42 8.48 9.46
CA PRO A 163 -4.57 8.41 8.27
C PRO A 163 -3.32 7.56 8.52
N PHE A 164 -2.80 7.55 9.75
CA PHE A 164 -1.67 6.71 10.13
C PHE A 164 -2.01 5.21 10.11
N ILE A 165 -3.14 4.82 10.70
CA ILE A 165 -3.62 3.43 10.62
C ILE A 165 -3.80 3.03 9.15
N TYR A 166 -4.41 3.92 8.36
CA TYR A 166 -4.68 3.66 6.96
C TYR A 166 -3.39 3.49 6.12
N ALA A 167 -2.44 4.40 6.27
CA ALA A 167 -1.15 4.33 5.58
C ALA A 167 -0.43 3.02 5.92
N ASN A 168 -0.32 2.67 7.21
CA ASN A 168 0.28 1.40 7.64
C ASN A 168 -0.47 0.19 7.04
N GLY A 169 -1.81 0.23 7.02
CA GLY A 169 -2.62 -0.79 6.39
C GLY A 169 -2.26 -1.02 4.92
N LEU A 170 -2.11 0.06 4.13
CA LEU A 170 -1.67 -0.04 2.74
C LEU A 170 -0.25 -0.60 2.62
N TYR A 171 0.70 -0.10 3.41
CA TYR A 171 2.08 -0.57 3.36
C TYR A 171 2.20 -2.06 3.68
N THR A 172 1.43 -2.59 4.64
CA THR A 172 1.45 -4.03 4.95
C THR A 172 1.05 -4.90 3.77
N ARG A 173 0.13 -4.42 2.91
CA ARG A 173 -0.31 -5.17 1.72
C ARG A 173 0.73 -5.11 0.62
N VAL A 174 1.28 -3.94 0.34
CA VAL A 174 2.29 -3.73 -0.70
C VAL A 174 3.62 -4.42 -0.39
N ALA A 175 4.03 -4.45 0.88
CA ALA A 175 5.25 -5.11 1.32
C ALA A 175 5.27 -6.64 1.03
N GLN A 176 4.14 -7.23 0.63
CA GLN A 176 4.04 -8.64 0.25
C GLN A 176 4.52 -8.91 -1.18
N PHE A 177 4.52 -7.93 -2.08
CA PHE A 177 4.94 -8.14 -3.48
C PHE A 177 6.39 -8.62 -3.59
N PRO A 178 7.38 -7.96 -2.95
CA PRO A 178 8.76 -8.43 -3.01
C PRO A 178 8.93 -9.82 -2.41
N LEU A 179 8.14 -10.15 -1.38
CA LEU A 179 8.17 -11.46 -0.73
C LEU A 179 7.68 -12.57 -1.67
N PHE A 180 6.58 -12.36 -2.40
CA PHE A 180 6.14 -13.33 -3.40
C PHE A 180 7.16 -13.50 -4.53
N ASN A 181 7.78 -12.41 -4.98
CA ASN A 181 8.85 -12.47 -5.98
C ASN A 181 10.04 -13.30 -5.49
N GLN A 182 10.50 -13.06 -4.26
CA GLN A 182 11.59 -13.82 -3.64
C GLN A 182 11.26 -15.31 -3.51
N ILE A 183 10.03 -15.65 -3.10
CA ILE A 183 9.59 -17.04 -3.03
C ILE A 183 9.63 -17.69 -4.41
N ALA A 184 9.07 -17.04 -5.42
CA ALA A 184 9.08 -17.56 -6.77
C ALA A 184 10.50 -17.73 -7.31
N SER A 185 11.38 -16.74 -7.11
CA SER A 185 12.80 -16.82 -7.48
C SER A 185 13.48 -18.02 -6.81
N ARG A 186 13.34 -18.18 -5.49
CA ARG A 186 13.91 -19.32 -4.74
C ARG A 186 13.43 -20.66 -5.29
N LEU A 187 12.15 -20.78 -5.62
CA LEU A 187 11.59 -22.02 -6.18
C LEU A 187 12.14 -22.31 -7.57
N THR A 188 12.30 -21.28 -8.43
CA THR A 188 12.92 -21.46 -9.74
C THR A 188 14.39 -21.90 -9.63
N ILE A 189 15.16 -21.31 -8.71
CA ILE A 189 16.55 -21.69 -8.42
C ILE A 189 16.63 -23.15 -7.94
N GLN A 190 15.79 -23.53 -6.97
CA GLN A 190 15.76 -24.90 -6.45
C GLN A 190 15.46 -25.93 -7.53
N TRP A 191 14.53 -25.62 -8.42
CA TRP A 191 14.20 -26.50 -9.53
C TRP A 191 15.32 -26.57 -10.57
N LEU A 192 15.98 -25.44 -10.88
CA LEU A 192 17.14 -25.40 -11.77
C LEU A 192 18.30 -26.25 -11.23
N ALA A 193 18.59 -26.15 -9.93
CA ALA A 193 19.60 -26.97 -9.27
C ALA A 193 19.29 -28.47 -9.37
N ARG A 194 18.02 -28.87 -9.18
CA ARG A 194 17.58 -30.27 -9.35
C ARG A 194 17.78 -30.75 -10.79
N LEU A 195 17.45 -29.93 -11.79
CA LEU A 195 17.69 -30.30 -13.19
C LEU A 195 19.18 -30.45 -13.52
N GLN A 196 20.03 -29.55 -13.01
CA GLN A 196 21.47 -29.64 -13.21
C GLN A 196 22.05 -30.90 -12.56
N TYR A 197 21.63 -31.20 -11.32
CA TYR A 197 22.04 -32.41 -10.62
C TYR A 197 21.65 -33.69 -11.36
N GLN A 198 20.42 -33.76 -11.87
CA GLN A 198 19.94 -34.90 -12.67
C GLN A 198 20.75 -35.08 -13.97
N LYS A 199 21.10 -33.99 -14.66
CA LYS A 199 21.94 -34.03 -15.87
C LYS A 199 23.37 -34.50 -15.58
N PHE A 200 23.93 -34.10 -14.44
CA PHE A 200 25.27 -34.51 -14.03
C PHE A 200 25.33 -36.02 -13.74
N TYR A 201 24.34 -36.56 -13.03
CA TYR A 201 24.31 -37.98 -12.66
C TYR A 201 23.85 -38.94 -13.77
N LYS A 202 22.97 -38.52 -14.69
CA LYS A 202 22.41 -39.43 -15.71
C LYS A 202 23.28 -39.66 -16.95
N HIS A 203 24.46 -39.02 -17.05
CA HIS A 203 25.46 -39.25 -18.11
C HIS A 203 24.93 -39.38 -19.55
N SER A 204 23.75 -38.84 -19.88
CA SER A 204 23.20 -38.93 -21.24
C SER A 204 23.67 -37.73 -22.06
N ILE A 205 24.71 -37.99 -22.85
CA ILE A 205 25.27 -37.11 -23.87
C ILE A 205 24.26 -37.06 -25.03
N TYR A 206 23.20 -36.27 -24.89
CA TYR A 206 22.49 -35.72 -26.04
C TYR A 206 22.44 -34.21 -25.86
N ARG A 207 23.57 -33.57 -26.16
CA ARG A 207 23.72 -32.11 -26.27
C ARG A 207 22.99 -31.63 -27.52
N SER A 208 21.67 -31.50 -27.47
CA SER A 208 20.98 -30.67 -28.45
C SER A 208 21.22 -29.20 -28.10
N ARG A 209 21.65 -28.40 -29.08
CA ARG A 209 21.91 -26.96 -28.92
C ARG A 209 20.70 -26.21 -28.34
N SER A 210 19.49 -26.67 -28.64
CA SER A 210 18.23 -26.14 -28.11
C SER A 210 18.12 -26.27 -26.58
N LEU A 211 18.56 -27.39 -25.99
CA LEU A 211 18.46 -27.62 -24.54
C LEU A 211 19.45 -26.75 -23.75
N ILE A 212 20.60 -26.46 -24.35
CA ILE A 212 21.61 -25.55 -23.77
C ILE A 212 21.07 -24.12 -23.80
N HIS A 213 20.54 -23.68 -24.94
CA HIS A 213 19.94 -22.36 -25.09
C HIS A 213 18.80 -22.13 -24.08
N ASP A 214 17.87 -23.08 -23.95
CA ASP A 214 16.75 -22.96 -23.03
C ASP A 214 17.22 -22.93 -21.55
N ALA A 215 18.29 -23.66 -21.22
CA ALA A 215 18.89 -23.61 -19.89
C ALA A 215 19.60 -22.28 -19.58
N ILE A 216 20.36 -21.74 -20.54
CA ILE A 216 21.00 -20.42 -20.41
C ILE A 216 19.93 -19.33 -20.24
N LYS A 217 18.90 -19.35 -21.08
CA LYS A 217 17.78 -18.40 -21.01
C LYS A 217 17.09 -18.44 -19.65
N LEU A 218 16.83 -19.64 -19.12
CA LEU A 218 16.15 -19.79 -17.84
C LEU A 218 17.05 -19.37 -16.67
N ASN A 219 18.35 -19.67 -16.70
CA ASN A 219 19.30 -19.18 -15.70
C ASN A 219 19.36 -17.65 -15.69
N LEU A 220 19.48 -17.03 -16.87
CA LEU A 220 19.53 -15.57 -17.00
C LEU A 220 18.22 -14.93 -16.52
N PHE A 221 17.09 -15.53 -16.86
CA PHE A 221 15.80 -15.10 -16.33
C PHE A 221 15.75 -15.18 -14.80
N THR A 222 16.19 -16.29 -14.21
CA THR A 222 16.15 -16.48 -12.76
C THR A 222 17.06 -15.49 -12.02
N GLN A 223 18.24 -15.17 -12.57
CA GLN A 223 19.10 -14.10 -12.06
C GLN A 223 18.42 -12.73 -12.19
N THR A 224 17.83 -12.43 -13.35
CA THR A 224 17.09 -11.18 -13.54
C THR A 224 15.91 -11.07 -12.57
N MET A 225 15.23 -12.19 -12.31
CA MET A 225 14.10 -12.27 -11.39
C MET A 225 14.50 -12.13 -9.92
N SER A 226 15.67 -12.61 -9.51
CA SER A 226 16.17 -12.39 -8.14
C SER A 226 16.56 -10.93 -7.91
N ASP A 227 17.08 -10.28 -8.96
CA ASP A 227 17.70 -8.97 -8.84
C ASP A 227 16.73 -7.82 -9.16
N ASN A 228 15.56 -8.13 -9.74
CA ASN A 228 14.59 -7.10 -10.09
C ASN A 228 13.85 -6.53 -8.87
N ARG A 229 13.48 -5.24 -9.01
CA ARG A 229 12.65 -4.54 -8.03
C ARG A 229 11.17 -4.79 -8.30
N PHE A 230 10.71 -6.01 -8.00
CA PHE A 230 9.30 -6.37 -8.13
C PHE A 230 8.49 -5.83 -6.94
N GLY A 231 7.81 -4.69 -7.12
CA GLY A 231 6.98 -4.07 -6.08
C GLY A 231 6.74 -2.59 -6.32
N ILE A 232 6.37 -1.87 -5.25
CA ILE A 232 6.07 -0.42 -5.29
C ILE A 232 7.12 0.33 -4.48
N SER A 233 7.50 1.53 -4.93
CA SER A 233 8.31 2.50 -4.21
C SER A 233 7.44 3.63 -3.64
N CYS A 234 7.87 4.18 -2.50
CA CYS A 234 7.31 5.41 -1.97
C CYS A 234 8.09 6.59 -2.59
N GLY A 235 7.51 7.18 -3.64
CA GLY A 235 8.16 8.16 -4.49
C GLY A 235 9.53 7.68 -5.00
N GLN A 236 10.52 8.58 -4.95
CA GLN A 236 11.93 8.28 -5.20
C GLN A 236 12.70 7.92 -3.92
N VAL A 237 12.04 7.87 -2.76
CA VAL A 237 12.70 7.81 -1.46
C VAL A 237 13.16 6.40 -1.12
N PHE A 238 12.25 5.42 -1.18
CA PHE A 238 12.59 4.03 -0.86
C PHE A 238 11.64 3.02 -1.51
N PHE A 239 12.13 1.80 -1.65
CA PHE A 239 11.35 0.66 -2.12
C PHE A 239 10.64 -0.03 -0.94
N ILE A 240 9.34 -0.30 -1.09
CA ILE A 240 8.50 -0.81 0.00
C ILE A 240 8.75 -2.31 0.15
N THR A 241 9.53 -2.66 1.17
CA THR A 241 9.80 -4.04 1.59
C THR A 241 9.26 -4.29 3.00
N LYS A 242 9.14 -5.56 3.39
CA LYS A 242 8.75 -5.94 4.76
C LYS A 242 9.67 -5.30 5.82
N PHE A 243 10.98 -5.26 5.57
CA PHE A 243 11.94 -4.65 6.50
C PHE A 243 11.75 -3.13 6.57
N LYS A 244 11.64 -2.46 5.42
CA LYS A 244 11.40 -1.01 5.38
C LYS A 244 10.08 -0.63 6.03
N PHE A 245 9.05 -1.45 5.91
CA PHE A 245 7.80 -1.26 6.65
C PHE A 245 7.99 -1.29 8.17
N VAL A 246 8.72 -2.29 8.69
CA VAL A 246 9.00 -2.39 10.14
C VAL A 246 9.85 -1.20 10.60
N GLU A 247 10.85 -0.80 9.82
CA GLU A 247 11.68 0.37 10.09
C GLU A 247 10.85 1.66 10.15
N LEU A 248 9.97 1.89 9.18
CA LEU A 248 9.06 3.04 9.17
C LEU A 248 8.12 3.04 10.37
N PHE A 249 7.56 1.89 10.72
CA PHE A 249 6.70 1.74 11.89
C PHE A 249 7.44 2.12 13.18
N LEU A 250 8.68 1.65 13.34
CA LEU A 250 9.52 2.02 14.48
C LEU A 250 9.89 3.50 14.48
N MET A 251 10.25 4.07 13.32
CA MET A 251 10.55 5.51 13.23
C MET A 251 9.33 6.37 13.58
N ASN A 252 8.13 5.93 13.21
CA ASN A 252 6.89 6.61 13.59
C ASN A 252 6.67 6.61 15.10
N PHE A 253 6.94 5.48 15.76
CA PHE A 253 6.86 5.37 17.21
C PHE A 253 7.88 6.29 17.91
N VAL A 254 9.12 6.30 17.42
CA VAL A 254 10.18 7.20 17.93
C VAL A 254 9.80 8.66 17.73
N LEU A 255 9.23 9.02 16.58
CA LEU A 255 8.78 10.39 16.30
C LEU A 255 7.71 10.83 17.31
N ILE A 256 6.70 9.99 17.57
CA ILE A 256 5.67 10.26 18.57
C ILE A 256 6.31 10.49 19.95
N LEU A 257 7.24 9.62 20.36
CA LEU A 257 7.95 9.76 21.64
C LEU A 257 8.78 11.06 21.72
N MET A 258 9.50 11.42 20.66
CA MET A 258 10.30 12.64 20.61
C MET A 258 9.42 13.89 20.71
N PHE A 259 8.28 13.92 20.00
CA PHE A 259 7.33 15.01 20.09
C PHE A 259 6.68 15.07 21.48
N TYR A 260 6.25 13.94 22.02
CA TYR A 260 5.71 13.89 23.38
C TYR A 260 6.71 14.44 24.41
N LYS A 261 7.96 14.00 24.37
CA LYS A 261 9.01 14.49 25.28
C LYS A 261 9.26 16.00 25.13
N LYS A 262 9.26 16.52 23.91
CA LYS A 262 9.58 17.94 23.67
C LYS A 262 8.41 18.89 24.02
N PHE A 263 7.16 18.42 23.95
CA PHE A 263 6.00 19.28 24.13
C PHE A 263 5.21 19.04 25.43
N CYS A 264 5.40 17.90 26.10
CA CYS A 264 4.73 17.62 27.39
C CYS A 264 5.64 17.74 28.62
N LEU A 265 6.97 17.77 28.46
CA LEU A 265 7.95 17.94 29.56
C LEU A 265 8.64 19.32 29.57
N LEU A 266 8.17 20.23 28.72
CA LEU A 266 8.50 21.67 28.72
C LEU A 266 7.27 22.42 29.22
#